data_AF-A0A3C0NA98-F1
#
_entry.id   AF-A0A3C0NA98-F1
#
_cell.length_a   1.000
_cell.length_b   1.000
_cell.length_c   1.000
_cell.angle_alpha   90.00
_cell.angle_beta   90.00
_cell.angle_gamma   90.00
#
_symmetry.space_group_name_H-M   'P 1'
#
loop_
_entity.id
_entity.type
_entity.pdbx_description
1 polymer ?
#
loop_
_entity_poly.entity_id
_entity_poly.type
_entity_poly.pdbx_seq_one_letter_code
_entity_poly.pdbx_strand_id
1 'polypeptide(L)'
;MVRYQVGNDLDVDTVIELYQASTLGERRPIDDRDRMSQMLHRANLVITAWDADLMVGISRAISDFSYATYLSDLALTLRRLK
;
A
#
# COMPACT_ATOMS: atom_id res chain seq x y z
N MET A 1 -4.84 7.15 16.85
CA MET A 1 -5.42 5.79 16.85
C MET A 1 -5.41 5.33 15.42
N VAL A 2 -4.88 4.14 15.12
CA VAL A 2 -4.77 3.67 13.74
C VAL A 2 -6.09 3.05 13.30
N ARG A 3 -6.60 3.48 12.15
CA ARG A 3 -7.81 2.96 11.49
C ARG A 3 -7.39 2.15 10.27
N TYR A 4 -8.00 0.99 10.08
CA TYR A 4 -7.75 0.14 8.93
C TYR A 4 -8.87 0.28 7.90
N GLN A 5 -8.52 0.24 6.62
CA GLN A 5 -9.46 0.21 5.51
C GLN A 5 -9.13 -0.95 4.57
N VAL A 6 -10.17 -1.57 4.02
CA VAL A 6 -10.05 -2.61 3.00
C VAL A 6 -10.50 -2.00 1.67
N GLY A 7 -9.76 -2.30 0.61
CA GLY A 7 -10.07 -1.80 -0.73
C GLY A 7 -8.84 -1.23 -1.42
N ASN A 8 -8.91 -1.21 -2.75
CA ASN A 8 -7.84 -0.74 -3.63
C ASN A 8 -8.19 0.54 -4.40
N ASP A 9 -9.36 1.14 -4.12
CA ASP A 9 -9.73 2.48 -4.58
C ASP A 9 -9.04 3.52 -3.69
N LEU A 10 -7.82 3.85 -4.07
CA LEU A 10 -6.92 4.73 -3.33
C LEU A 10 -6.25 5.67 -4.32
N ASP A 11 -5.92 6.86 -3.84
CA ASP A 11 -5.02 7.73 -4.58
C ASP A 11 -3.63 7.09 -4.70
N VAL A 12 -3.18 6.90 -5.94
CA VAL A 12 -1.90 6.25 -6.23
C VAL A 12 -0.72 7.08 -5.73
N ASP A 13 -0.84 8.41 -5.69
CA ASP A 13 0.24 9.28 -5.25
C ASP A 13 0.47 9.11 -3.75
N THR A 14 -0.60 9.02 -2.95
CA THR A 14 -0.54 8.63 -1.53
C THR A 14 0.17 7.27 -1.31
N VAL A 15 -0.07 6.28 -2.18
CA VAL A 15 0.59 4.97 -2.07
C VAL A 15 2.07 5.07 -2.43
N ILE A 16 2.42 5.83 -3.47
CA ILE A 16 3.81 6.08 -3.88
C ILE A 16 4.58 6.77 -2.75
N GLU A 17 4.00 7.79 -2.12
CA GLU A 17 4.60 8.49 -0.97
C GLU A 17 4.91 7.53 0.17
N LEU A 18 3.97 6.63 0.50
CA LEU A 18 4.21 5.61 1.52
C LEU A 18 5.36 4.66 1.13
N TYR A 19 5.42 4.22 -0.13
CA TYR A 19 6.48 3.31 -0.61
C TYR A 19 7.85 3.97 -0.54
N GLN A 20 7.94 5.24 -0.92
CA GLN A 20 9.14 6.05 -0.77
C GLN A 20 9.57 6.16 0.69
N ALA A 21 8.60 6.42 1.59
CA ALA A 21 8.87 6.58 3.02
C ALA A 21 9.21 5.26 3.75
N SER A 22 8.82 4.10 3.20
CA SER A 22 8.99 2.78 3.83
C SER A 22 10.16 1.96 3.30
N THR A 23 11.07 2.57 2.51
CA THR A 23 12.17 1.94 1.73
C THR A 23 11.76 0.91 0.67
N LEU A 24 10.48 0.49 0.62
CA LEU A 24 9.97 -0.44 -0.38
C LEU A 24 10.04 0.14 -1.80
N GLY A 25 10.02 1.47 -1.92
CA GLY A 25 10.12 2.21 -3.17
C GLY A 25 11.35 1.84 -4.00
N GLU A 26 12.47 1.46 -3.38
CA GLU A 26 13.70 1.05 -4.08
C GLU A 26 13.52 -0.21 -4.94
N ARG A 27 12.48 -1.01 -4.66
CA ARG A 27 12.21 -2.31 -5.32
C ARG A 27 10.92 -2.30 -6.11
N ARG A 28 10.29 -1.13 -6.26
CA ARG A 28 9.00 -0.94 -6.92
C ARG A 28 9.12 0.13 -7.98
N PRO A 29 8.28 0.08 -9.02
CA PRO A 29 8.34 1.03 -10.12
C PRO A 29 7.67 2.36 -9.72
N ILE A 30 8.12 2.98 -8.62
CA ILE A 30 7.50 4.19 -8.04
C ILE A 30 7.56 5.40 -8.98
N ASP A 31 8.49 5.42 -9.94
CA ASP A 31 8.60 6.46 -10.96
C ASP A 31 7.67 6.21 -12.17
N ASP A 32 7.04 5.04 -12.26
CA ASP A 32 6.06 4.66 -13.30
C ASP A 32 4.66 4.66 -12.67
N ARG A 33 4.07 5.86 -12.59
CA ARG A 33 2.76 6.10 -11.95
C ARG A 33 1.65 5.25 -12.56
N ASP A 34 1.63 5.09 -13.87
CA ASP A 34 0.61 4.30 -14.57
C ASP A 34 0.71 2.82 -14.21
N ARG A 35 1.93 2.29 -14.13
CA ARG A 35 2.15 0.92 -13.66
C ARG A 35 1.77 0.73 -12.20
N MET A 36 2.13 1.68 -11.33
CA MET A 36 1.72 1.66 -9.91
C MET A 36 0.20 1.65 -9.77
N SER A 37 -0.50 2.50 -10.54
CA SER A 37 -1.96 2.54 -10.56
C SER A 37 -2.54 1.19 -10.98
N GLN A 38 -2.04 0.59 -12.07
CA GLN A 38 -2.51 -0.72 -12.52
C GLN A 38 -2.23 -1.84 -11.51
N MET A 39 -1.06 -1.83 -10.86
CA MET A 39 -0.70 -2.79 -9.81
C MET A 39 -1.66 -2.72 -8.62
N LEU A 40 -2.09 -1.51 -8.27
CA LEU A 40 -3.04 -1.29 -7.18
C LEU A 40 -4.45 -1.75 -7.56
N HIS A 41 -4.96 -1.29 -8.70
CA HIS A 41 -6.30 -1.63 -9.19
C HIS A 41 -6.49 -3.14 -9.44
N ARG A 42 -5.43 -3.86 -9.82
CA ARG A 42 -5.50 -5.31 -10.08
C ARG A 42 -5.29 -6.17 -8.84
N ALA A 43 -4.79 -5.62 -7.73
CA ALA A 43 -4.69 -6.36 -6.48
C ALA A 43 -6.10 -6.58 -5.91
N ASN A 44 -6.42 -7.82 -5.54
CA ASN A 44 -7.76 -8.18 -5.07
C ASN A 44 -7.88 -8.19 -3.54
N LEU A 45 -6.77 -8.07 -2.81
CA LEU A 45 -6.75 -7.87 -1.37
C LEU A 45 -5.78 -6.75 -1.02
N VAL A 46 -6.32 -5.62 -0.60
CA VAL A 46 -5.57 -4.45 -0.15
C VAL A 46 -6.11 -4.00 1.20
N ILE A 47 -5.20 -3.84 2.17
CA ILE A 47 -5.49 -3.32 3.49
C ILE A 47 -4.55 -2.16 3.75
N THR A 48 -5.09 -1.01 4.15
CA THR A 48 -4.33 0.19 4.49
C THR A 48 -4.53 0.56 5.95
N ALA A 49 -3.50 1.16 6.55
CA ALA A 49 -3.49 1.65 7.91
C ALA A 49 -3.37 3.18 7.90
N TRP A 50 -4.22 3.86 8.66
CA TRP A 50 -4.35 5.31 8.66
C TRP A 50 -4.26 5.88 10.08
N ASP A 51 -3.43 6.89 10.28
CA ASP A 51 -3.43 7.70 11.51
C ASP A 51 -3.99 9.09 11.19
N ALA A 52 -5.22 9.36 11.62
CA ALA A 52 -6.06 10.42 11.07
C ALA A 52 -6.20 10.28 9.55
N ASP A 53 -5.69 11.24 8.79
CA ASP A 53 -5.72 11.28 7.32
C ASP A 53 -4.40 10.83 6.69
N LEU A 54 -3.40 10.50 7.50
CA LEU A 54 -2.11 10.02 7.00
C LEU A 54 -2.14 8.51 6.81
N MET A 55 -1.87 8.04 5.60
CA MET A 55 -1.62 6.62 5.35
C MET A 55 -0.25 6.23 5.93
N VAL A 56 -0.25 5.36 6.93
CA VAL A 56 0.96 4.92 7.65
C VAL A 56 1.38 3.49 7.30
N GLY A 57 0.56 2.75 6.56
CA GLY A 57 0.91 1.40 6.12
C GLY A 57 -0.03 0.83 5.07
N ILE A 58 0.46 -0.17 4.35
CA ILE A 58 -0.26 -0.90 3.30
C ILE A 58 0.21 -2.36 3.24
N SER A 59 -0.76 -3.23 3.04
CA SER A 59 -0.60 -4.62 2.62
C SER A 59 -1.32 -4.79 1.29
N ARG A 60 -0.60 -5.15 0.22
CA ARG A 60 -1.15 -5.39 -1.12
C ARG A 60 -0.84 -6.82 -1.54
N ALA A 61 -1.89 -7.58 -1.85
CA ALA A 61 -1.78 -9.00 -2.16
C ALA A 61 -2.68 -9.42 -3.33
N ILE A 62 -2.36 -10.60 -3.87
CA ILE A 62 -3.23 -11.36 -4.77
C ILE A 62 -3.60 -12.65 -4.03
N SER A 63 -4.88 -12.87 -3.78
CA SER A 63 -5.42 -13.99 -3.00
C SER A 63 -6.46 -14.76 -3.80
N ASP A 64 -6.50 -16.08 -3.65
CA ASP A 64 -7.63 -16.91 -4.08
C ASP A 64 -8.75 -16.95 -3.03
N PHE A 65 -8.55 -16.29 -1.88
CA PHE A 65 -9.43 -16.28 -0.71
C PHE A 65 -9.75 -17.67 -0.14
N SER A 66 -8.90 -18.67 -0.40
CA SER A 66 -9.11 -20.05 0.03
C SER A 66 -7.84 -20.72 0.58
N TYR A 67 -6.76 -20.78 -0.21
CA TYR A 67 -5.57 -21.57 0.11
C TYR A 67 -4.29 -20.77 -0.03
N ALA A 68 -4.17 -19.98 -1.10
CA ALA A 68 -2.94 -19.27 -1.43
C ALA A 68 -3.14 -17.75 -1.46
N THR A 69 -2.21 -17.05 -0.82
CA THR A 69 -2.10 -15.59 -0.91
C THR A 69 -0.67 -15.20 -1.17
N TYR A 70 -0.43 -14.49 -2.26
CA TYR A 70 0.83 -13.85 -2.55
C TYR A 70 0.82 -12.42 -2.02
N LEU A 71 1.47 -12.20 -0.88
CA LEU A 71 1.68 -10.88 -0.31
C LEU A 71 2.80 -10.18 -1.09
N SER A 72 2.42 -9.35 -2.06
CA SER A 72 3.37 -8.63 -2.91
C SER A 72 4.08 -7.51 -2.15
N ASP A 73 3.31 -6.71 -1.40
CA ASP A 73 3.81 -5.55 -0.71
C ASP A 73 3.33 -5.52 0.74
N LEU A 74 4.27 -5.26 1.63
CA LEU A 74 4.03 -4.91 3.02
C LEU A 74 4.95 -3.73 3.34
N ALA A 75 4.34 -2.56 3.52
CA ALA A 75 5.05 -1.32 3.75
C ALA A 75 4.43 -0.57 4.92
N LEU A 76 5.30 0.05 5.72
CA LEU A 76 4.94 0.82 6.90
C LEU A 76 5.96 1.94 7.07
N THR A 77 5.48 3.11 7.44
CA THR A 77 6.33 4.26 7.75
C THR A 77 6.20 4.65 9.22
N LEU A 78 7.28 5.18 9.79
CA LEU A 78 7.23 5.71 11.15
C LEU A 78 6.56 7.07 11.11
N ARG A 79 5.50 7.24 11.91
CA ARG A 79 5.09 8.58 12.32
C ARG A 79 6.21 9.14 13.21
N ARG A 80 7.08 10.00 12.67
CA ARG A 80 7.94 10.83 13.51
C ARG A 80 7.04 11.83 14.23
N LEU A 81 6.63 11.48 15.44
CA LEU A 81 6.11 12.46 16.38
C LEU A 81 7.23 13.50 16.57
N LYS A 82 6.98 14.74 16.17
CA LYS A 82 7.77 15.87 16.64
C LYS A 82 7.45 16.11 18.10
#